data_AF-A0A382KH32-F1
#
_entry.id   AF-A0A382KH32-F1
#
_cell.length_a   1.000
_cell.length_b   1.000
_cell.length_c   1.000
_cell.angle_alpha   90.00
_cell.angle_beta   90.00
_cell.angle_gamma   90.00
#
_symmetry.space_group_name_H-M   'P 1'
#
loop_
_entity.id
_entity.type
_entity.pdbx_description
1 polymer ?
#
loop_
_entity_poly.entity_id
_entity_poly.type
_entity_poly.pdbx_seq_one_letter_code
_entity_poly.pdbx_strand_id
1 'polypeptide(L)'
;MAELLEDYGKLSDEELDLKIEDVMKKLDIAYSMGQGPVVDQLVFHLDNLKLELGERLEKQRFGIITDKTPEQYNITDDELKSSEESKDET
;
A
#
# COMPACT_ATOMS: atom_id res chain seq x y z
N MET A 1 -7.21 -28.60 -14.09
CA MET A 1 -6.24 -27.70 -13.43
C MET A 1 -6.97 -26.40 -13.09
N ALA A 2 -7.82 -26.42 -12.07
CA ALA A 2 -8.72 -25.32 -11.74
C ALA A 2 -8.57 -24.83 -10.28
N GLU A 3 -7.50 -25.25 -9.60
CA GLU A 3 -7.18 -24.80 -8.23
C GLU A 3 -6.23 -23.59 -8.18
N LEU A 4 -5.76 -23.06 -9.32
CA LEU A 4 -4.56 -22.20 -9.34
C LEU A 4 -4.82 -20.70 -9.15
N LEU A 5 -6.07 -20.25 -9.08
CA LEU A 5 -6.39 -18.88 -8.66
C LEU A 5 -7.02 -18.95 -7.26
N GLU A 6 -6.18 -19.10 -6.23
CA GLU A 6 -6.60 -18.75 -4.88
C GLU A 6 -7.05 -17.29 -4.91
N ASP A 7 -8.31 -17.06 -4.54
CA ASP A 7 -8.90 -15.73 -4.49
C ASP A 7 -8.46 -15.03 -3.19
N TYR A 8 -7.28 -14.40 -3.25
CA TYR A 8 -6.66 -13.72 -2.10
C TYR A 8 -7.49 -12.55 -1.55
N GLY A 9 -8.42 -12.00 -2.34
CA GLY A 9 -9.36 -10.96 -1.91
C GLY A 9 -10.30 -11.39 -0.78
N LYS A 10 -10.46 -12.71 -0.54
CA LYS A 10 -11.29 -13.24 0.55
C LYS A 10 -10.56 -13.39 1.88
N LEU A 11 -9.23 -13.30 1.88
CA LEU A 11 -8.44 -13.39 3.11
C LEU A 11 -8.61 -12.12 3.92
N SER A 12 -8.69 -12.22 5.25
CA SER A 12 -8.47 -11.05 6.12
C SER A 12 -7.02 -10.56 6.03
N ASP A 13 -6.73 -9.36 6.52
CA ASP A 13 -5.38 -8.79 6.48
C ASP A 13 -4.37 -9.69 7.23
N GLU A 14 -4.76 -10.21 8.41
CA GLU A 14 -3.92 -11.13 9.19
C GLU A 14 -3.68 -12.46 8.46
N GLU A 15 -4.70 -13.03 7.81
CA GLU A 15 -4.55 -14.27 7.03
C GLU A 15 -3.67 -14.08 5.80
N LEU A 16 -3.78 -12.91 5.13
CA LEU A 16 -2.95 -12.55 3.99
C LEU A 16 -1.48 -12.47 4.40
N ASP A 17 -1.18 -11.80 5.52
CA ASP A 17 0.17 -11.69 6.07
C ASP A 17 0.75 -13.07 6.45
N LEU A 18 -0.02 -13.90 7.16
CA LEU A 18 0.38 -15.26 7.52
C LEU A 18 0.68 -16.12 6.28
N LYS A 19 -0.14 -15.98 5.23
CA LYS A 19 0.05 -16.71 3.97
C LYS A 19 1.32 -16.25 3.25
N ILE A 20 1.60 -14.95 3.22
CA ILE A 20 2.85 -14.40 2.66
C ILE A 20 4.06 -14.98 3.40
N GLU A 21 4.03 -14.98 4.74
CA GLU A 21 5.12 -15.52 5.55
C GLU A 21 5.34 -17.02 5.29
N ASP A 22 4.26 -17.80 5.20
CA ASP A 22 4.31 -19.23 4.90
C ASP A 22 4.89 -19.51 3.50
N VAL A 23 4.45 -18.76 2.47
CA VAL A 23 4.98 -18.90 1.11
C VAL A 23 6.45 -18.52 1.04
N MET A 24 6.89 -17.47 1.75
CA MET A 24 8.30 -17.09 1.82
C MET A 24 9.16 -18.18 2.47
N LYS A 25 8.71 -18.78 3.58
CA LYS A 25 9.41 -19.92 4.21
C LYS A 25 9.53 -21.10 3.26
N LYS A 26 8.45 -21.44 2.54
CA LYS A 26 8.45 -22.52 1.54
C LYS A 26 9.39 -22.22 0.39
N LEU A 27 9.46 -20.96 -0.04
CA LEU A 27 10.36 -20.51 -1.09
C LEU A 27 11.83 -20.71 -0.69
N ASP A 28 12.20 -20.30 0.52
CA ASP A 28 13.56 -20.50 1.06
C ASP A 28 13.94 -21.99 1.10
N ILE A 29 13.03 -22.83 1.57
CA ILE A 29 13.23 -24.29 1.59
C ILE A 29 13.38 -24.83 0.16
N ALA A 30 12.46 -24.51 -0.75
CA ALA A 30 12.49 -24.98 -2.12
C ALA A 30 13.78 -24.54 -2.86
N TYR A 31 14.22 -23.30 -2.63
CA TYR A 31 15.45 -22.77 -3.16
C TYR A 31 16.66 -23.52 -2.60
N SER A 32 16.73 -23.75 -1.28
CA SER A 32 17.81 -24.50 -0.64
C SER A 32 17.91 -25.95 -1.12
N MET A 33 16.77 -26.53 -1.54
CA MET A 33 16.68 -27.90 -2.07
C MET A 33 16.91 -27.98 -3.59
N GLY A 34 17.15 -26.85 -4.27
CA GLY A 34 17.33 -26.80 -5.72
C GLY A 34 16.07 -27.12 -6.53
N GLN A 35 14.87 -26.99 -5.94
CA GLN A 35 13.59 -27.31 -6.57
C GLN A 35 13.09 -26.17 -7.47
N GLY A 36 13.85 -25.83 -8.52
CA GLY A 36 13.59 -24.69 -9.42
C GLY A 36 12.12 -24.53 -9.87
N PRO A 37 11.46 -25.58 -10.41
CA PRO A 37 10.06 -25.46 -10.85
C PRO A 37 9.07 -25.13 -9.72
N VAL A 38 9.37 -25.58 -8.48
CA VAL A 38 8.55 -25.27 -7.30
C VAL A 38 8.80 -23.84 -6.85
N VAL A 39 10.06 -23.38 -6.91
CA VAL A 39 10.42 -21.98 -6.66
C VAL A 39 9.64 -21.06 -7.60
N ASP A 40 9.61 -21.35 -8.90
CA ASP A 40 8.87 -20.53 -9.88
C ASP A 40 7.37 -20.44 -9.55
N GLN A 41 6.76 -21.57 -9.13
CA GLN A 41 5.35 -21.58 -8.70
C GLN A 41 5.13 -20.77 -7.42
N LEU A 42 6.01 -20.90 -6.43
CA LEU A 42 5.92 -20.17 -5.17
C LEU A 42 6.13 -18.66 -5.37
N VAL A 43 7.04 -18.26 -6.27
CA VAL A 43 7.22 -16.85 -6.67
C VAL A 43 5.94 -16.31 -7.30
N PHE A 44 5.33 -17.05 -8.23
CA PHE A 44 4.07 -16.64 -8.82
C PHE A 44 2.96 -16.43 -7.78
N HIS A 45 2.82 -17.34 -6.81
CA HIS A 45 1.87 -17.17 -5.72
C HIS A 45 2.20 -15.97 -4.82
N LEU A 46 3.49 -15.78 -4.51
CA LEU A 46 3.95 -14.65 -3.70
C LEU A 46 3.67 -13.30 -4.37
N ASP A 47 3.85 -13.21 -5.69
CA ASP A 47 3.58 -11.98 -6.44
C ASP A 47 2.09 -11.61 -6.41
N ASN A 48 1.20 -12.61 -6.54
CA ASN A 48 -0.24 -12.39 -6.44
C ASN A 48 -0.67 -11.95 -5.01
N LEU A 49 -0.08 -12.55 -3.97
CA LEU A 49 -0.33 -12.16 -2.58
C LEU A 49 0.12 -10.71 -2.31
N LYS A 50 1.29 -10.32 -2.84
CA LYS A 50 1.82 -8.95 -2.72
C LYS A 50 0.99 -7.94 -3.49
N LEU A 51 0.45 -8.32 -4.65
CA LEU A 51 -0.46 -7.47 -5.41
C LEU A 51 -1.71 -7.13 -4.59
N GLU A 52 -2.38 -8.14 -4.01
CA GLU A 52 -3.54 -7.96 -3.13
C GLU A 52 -3.21 -7.06 -1.93
N LEU A 53 -2.07 -7.30 -1.27
CA LEU A 53 -1.62 -6.46 -0.15
C LEU A 53 -1.42 -5.00 -0.60
N GLY A 54 -0.81 -4.79 -1.76
CA GLY A 54 -0.62 -3.46 -2.35
C GLY A 54 -1.95 -2.73 -2.59
N GLU A 55 -2.94 -3.40 -3.16
CA GLU A 55 -4.28 -2.82 -3.38
C GLU A 55 -4.95 -2.43 -2.06
N ARG A 56 -4.80 -3.22 -1.00
CA ARG A 56 -5.37 -2.90 0.32
C ARG A 56 -4.70 -1.68 0.95
N LEU A 57 -3.37 -1.61 0.90
CA LEU A 57 -2.62 -0.45 1.40
C LEU A 57 -2.97 0.83 0.64
N GLU A 58 -3.21 0.74 -0.67
CA GLU A 58 -3.67 1.88 -1.47
C GLU A 58 -5.09 2.33 -1.06
N LYS A 59 -6.03 1.40 -0.88
CA LYS A 59 -7.38 1.71 -0.40
C LYS A 59 -7.36 2.38 0.99
N GLN A 60 -6.55 1.86 1.92
CA GLN A 60 -6.38 2.47 3.24
C GLN A 60 -5.81 3.89 3.15
N ARG A 61 -4.76 4.10 2.33
CA ARG A 61 -4.20 5.44 2.08
C ARG A 61 -5.23 6.41 1.50
N PHE A 62 -6.02 5.96 0.53
CA PHE A 62 -7.05 6.80 -0.07
C PHE A 62 -8.12 7.20 0.96
N GLY A 63 -8.58 6.26 1.80
CA GLY A 63 -9.50 6.56 2.89
C GLY A 63 -8.98 7.65 3.83
N ILE A 64 -7.72 7.51 4.29
CA ILE A 64 -7.07 8.50 5.17
C ILE A 64 -6.98 9.89 4.53
N ILE A 65 -6.70 9.96 3.22
CA ILE A 65 -6.61 11.23 2.50
C ILE A 65 -8.00 11.85 2.33
N THR A 66 -9.02 11.05 2.05
CA THR A 66 -10.38 11.53 1.80
C THR A 66 -11.06 12.04 3.07
N ASP A 67 -10.81 11.39 4.21
CA ASP A 67 -11.31 11.82 5.52
C ASP A 67 -10.60 13.07 6.04
N LYS A 68 -9.43 13.42 5.48
CA LYS A 68 -8.80 14.71 5.69
C LYS A 68 -9.40 15.71 4.71
N THR A 69 -10.50 16.35 5.07
CA THR A 69 -10.85 17.64 4.46
C THR A 69 -9.65 18.57 4.65
N PRO A 70 -9.01 19.06 3.58
CA PRO A 70 -8.04 20.14 3.74
C PRO A 70 -8.76 21.27 4.46
N GLU A 71 -8.20 21.79 5.56
CA GLU A 71 -8.64 23.08 6.06
C GLU A 71 -8.40 24.06 4.91
N GLN A 72 -9.47 24.43 4.20
CA GLN A 72 -9.42 25.50 3.23
C GLN A 72 -9.03 26.76 4.00
N TYR A 73 -7.74 27.09 3.99
CA TYR A 73 -7.30 28.43 4.27
C TYR A 73 -7.82 29.28 3.11
N ASN A 74 -9.00 29.86 3.30
CA ASN A 74 -9.48 30.97 2.49
C ASN A 74 -8.57 32.15 2.82
N ILE A 75 -7.39 32.21 2.19
CA ILE A 75 -6.58 33.41 2.13
C ILE A 75 -7.38 34.37 1.24
N THR A 76 -8.31 35.09 1.85
CA THR A 76 -8.94 36.25 1.23
C THR A 76 -7.90 37.36 1.15
N ASP A 77 -7.84 38.01 -0.01
CA ASP A 77 -6.92 39.12 -0.35
C ASP A 77 -6.92 40.28 0.68
N ASP A 78 -7.88 40.31 1.60
CA ASP A 78 -7.94 41.27 2.71
C ASP A 78 -6.85 41.06 3.79
N GLU A 79 -6.29 39.85 3.96
CA GLU A 79 -5.20 39.64 4.92
C GLU A 79 -3.82 40.04 4.37
N LEU A 80 -3.65 40.12 3.05
CA LEU A 80 -2.40 40.57 2.42
C LEU A 80 -2.19 42.09 2.53
N LYS A 81 -3.28 42.87 2.60
CA LYS A 81 -3.22 44.34 2.73
C LYS A 81 -2.69 44.83 4.07
N SER A 82 -2.75 44.02 5.13
CA SER A 82 -2.26 44.42 6.46
C SER A 82 -0.72 44.35 6.59
N SER A 83 -0.02 43.77 5.59
CA SER A 83 1.43 43.55 5.66
C SER A 83 2.28 44.57 4.89
N GLU A 84 1.66 45.49 4.13
CA GLU A 84 2.39 46.50 3.34
C GLU A 84 2.48 47.88 4.01
N GLU A 85 1.84 48.11 5.16
CA GLU A 85 1.76 49.46 5.76
C GLU A 85 2.84 49.75 6.82
N SER A 86 4.02 49.13 6.74
CA SER A 86 5.10 49.36 7.72
C SER A 86 6.51 49.33 7.12
N LYS A 87 6.73 49.97 5.96
CA LYS A 87 8.07 50.36 5.49
C LYS A 87 7.99 51.58 4.58
N ASP A 88 7.77 52.78 5.13
CA ASP A 88 8.48 54.01 4.73
C ASP A 88 8.03 55.20 5.62
N GLU A 89 8.68 55.35 6.77
CA GLU A 89 8.87 56.66 7.40
C GLU A 89 10.22 56.61 8.11
N THR A 90 11.28 57.05 7.41
CA THR A 90 12.35 57.96 7.86
C THR A 90 13.48 58.01 6.83
#